data_AF-A0A4R3YGB8-F1
#
_entry.id   AF-A0A4R3YGB8-F1
#
_cell.length_a   1.000
_cell.length_b   1.000
_cell.length_c   1.000
_cell.angle_alpha   90.00
_cell.angle_beta   90.00
_cell.angle_gamma   90.00
#
_symmetry.space_group_name_H-M   'P 1'
#
loop_
_entity.id
_entity.type
_entity.pdbx_description
1 polymer ?
#
loop_
_entity_poly.entity_id
_entity_poly.type
_entity_poly.pdbx_seq_one_letter_code
_entity_poly.pdbx_strand_id
1 'polypeptide(L)'
;MATSDTDRILDYWHSVEFFNAYDLDDQLEEARRSRHPTQLIDDERLVDGTWATFSQRPRTIYLLPFDVSHVTRVVEACIATAPDALVEQRDAEAAAEGLTCFAKLTVSHEGKPDFDGISLSALPWALGRLQHGDMTDLCADAFEASAQDLKQGLLDDLSDSEDGIFDPDMLLKTIDRLRKWSRFDVSTKGLAWLDVGNTPQAQNVSKKASPDEPEESDEAAANAAEIAAARDMPILNSFYVHDLTQAKRELKGKRLPRALASYLAGVDAAKTDLDSEEGQREIRETLRPRNGIAGRWPSEPQHVQSLMQQYALNKMKVMSEGEVLAVNGPPGTGKTTLLRDLIAHLVTARADVLASLNSAKDGLAGGTVDAVFSKQTRTIPLLIPALTGFEIVVASTNNGAVENLSLELPQCKGIDPARKDSLKYFTDVATKYAGTRSNKPWAEPSEPVWGLVSAALGKSANRSRFGEVFGYKSSRPGEKPGQSGRFLARHSVDTESGKSWARWTIGCMPRRNPANRRSRVRVRTISGPVVPMMPSRCALHVWTMLSLMYRRRGRLSSRCGPRHQPSI
;
A
#
# COMPACT_ATOMS: atom_id res chain seq x y z
N MET A 1 21.97 -10.35 25.43
CA MET A 1 21.04 -11.40 25.91
C MET A 1 19.60 -11.19 25.41
N ALA A 2 19.09 -9.98 25.18
CA ALA A 2 17.74 -9.75 24.62
C ALA A 2 17.57 -10.08 23.12
N THR A 3 18.67 -10.19 22.35
CA THR A 3 18.63 -10.46 20.90
C THR A 3 18.13 -11.86 20.53
N SER A 4 18.26 -12.84 21.42
CA SER A 4 17.88 -14.23 21.13
C SER A 4 16.37 -14.45 21.07
N ASP A 5 15.59 -13.73 21.89
CA ASP A 5 14.14 -13.93 21.93
C ASP A 5 13.44 -13.18 20.80
N THR A 6 13.91 -11.98 20.48
CA THR A 6 13.42 -11.20 19.33
C THR A 6 13.66 -11.92 18.01
N ASP A 7 14.84 -12.52 17.82
CA ASP A 7 15.15 -13.32 16.64
C ASP A 7 14.20 -14.52 16.54
N ARG A 8 13.95 -15.25 17.64
CA ARG A 8 13.01 -16.37 17.67
C ARG A 8 11.57 -15.97 17.32
N ILE A 9 11.10 -14.82 17.82
CA ILE A 9 9.76 -14.31 17.49
C ILE A 9 9.65 -14.01 16.00
N LEU A 10 10.64 -13.34 15.42
CA LEU A 10 10.63 -13.02 14.00
C LEU A 10 10.87 -14.24 13.12
N ASP A 11 11.66 -15.21 13.56
CA ASP A 11 11.84 -16.51 12.89
C ASP A 11 10.52 -17.26 12.84
N TYR A 12 9.79 -17.33 13.95
CA TYR A 12 8.47 -17.94 14.01
C TYR A 12 7.49 -17.30 13.01
N TRP A 13 7.30 -15.98 13.08
CA TRP A 13 6.36 -15.29 12.19
C TRP A 13 6.79 -15.35 10.73
N HIS A 14 8.10 -15.26 10.47
CA HIS A 14 8.62 -15.44 9.13
C HIS A 14 8.30 -16.85 8.61
N SER A 15 8.51 -17.91 9.38
CA SER A 15 8.18 -19.28 8.97
C SER A 15 6.68 -19.47 8.73
N VAL A 16 5.82 -18.92 9.58
CA VAL A 16 4.35 -18.97 9.39
C VAL A 16 3.96 -18.34 8.05
N GLU A 17 4.50 -17.17 7.74
CA GLU A 17 4.22 -16.46 6.49
C GLU A 17 4.85 -17.14 5.27
N PHE A 18 6.08 -17.63 5.44
CA PHE A 18 6.87 -18.24 4.38
C PHE A 18 6.32 -19.60 3.95
N PHE A 19 5.70 -20.37 4.85
CA PHE A 19 5.07 -21.65 4.54
C PHE A 19 3.55 -21.56 4.44
N ASN A 20 2.98 -20.36 4.45
CA ASN A 20 1.54 -20.19 4.31
C ASN A 20 1.05 -20.77 2.97
N ALA A 21 -0.21 -21.22 2.92
CA ALA A 21 -0.80 -21.65 1.66
C ALA A 21 -1.30 -20.46 0.84
N TYR A 22 -1.14 -20.53 -0.48
CA TYR A 22 -1.79 -19.56 -1.37
C TYR A 22 -3.25 -19.95 -1.54
N ASP A 23 -4.16 -19.04 -1.20
CA ASP A 23 -5.61 -19.25 -1.35
C ASP A 23 -6.03 -19.06 -2.82
N LEU A 24 -6.00 -20.16 -3.58
CA LEU A 24 -6.38 -20.16 -4.99
C LEU A 24 -7.89 -20.01 -5.18
N ASP A 25 -8.70 -20.58 -4.28
CA ASP A 25 -10.16 -20.52 -4.38
C ASP A 25 -10.65 -19.07 -4.30
N ASP A 26 -10.13 -18.27 -3.37
CA ASP A 26 -10.46 -16.84 -3.28
C ASP A 26 -10.10 -16.09 -4.57
N GLN A 27 -9.01 -16.46 -5.26
CA GLN A 27 -8.66 -15.83 -6.54
C GLN A 27 -9.62 -16.22 -7.66
N LEU A 28 -10.00 -17.50 -7.74
CA LEU A 28 -10.92 -17.98 -8.76
C LEU A 28 -12.33 -17.40 -8.55
N GLU A 29 -12.77 -17.28 -7.30
CA GLU A 29 -14.03 -16.61 -6.95
C GLU A 29 -14.01 -15.12 -7.30
N GLU A 30 -12.91 -14.41 -7.05
CA GLU A 30 -12.76 -13.02 -7.47
C GLU A 30 -12.79 -12.89 -8.99
N ALA A 31 -12.08 -13.75 -9.73
CA ALA A 31 -12.11 -13.77 -11.19
C ALA A 31 -13.54 -13.97 -11.72
N ARG A 32 -14.29 -14.91 -11.14
CA ARG A 32 -15.71 -15.16 -11.47
C ARG A 32 -16.58 -13.94 -11.19
N ARG A 33 -16.37 -13.24 -10.07
CA ARG A 33 -17.08 -11.97 -9.74
C ARG A 33 -16.78 -10.87 -10.75
N SER A 34 -15.54 -10.80 -11.23
CA SER A 34 -15.11 -9.91 -12.32
C SER A 34 -15.52 -10.41 -13.72
N ARG A 35 -16.35 -11.47 -13.82
CA ARG A 35 -16.84 -12.08 -15.07
C ARG A 35 -15.72 -12.58 -15.98
N HIS A 36 -14.56 -12.93 -15.42
CA HIS A 36 -13.49 -13.60 -16.15
C HIS A 36 -13.81 -15.10 -16.25
N PRO A 37 -13.69 -15.71 -17.45
CA PRO A 37 -13.74 -17.17 -17.57
C PRO A 37 -12.63 -17.82 -16.74
N THR A 38 -13.01 -18.81 -15.92
CA THR A 38 -12.06 -19.66 -15.18
C THR A 38 -12.14 -21.09 -15.70
N GLN A 39 -11.01 -21.71 -16.04
CA GLN A 39 -10.98 -23.03 -16.66
C GLN A 39 -9.86 -23.91 -16.09
N LEU A 40 -10.22 -25.11 -15.64
CA LEU A 40 -9.24 -26.15 -15.29
C LEU A 40 -8.73 -26.79 -16.57
N ILE A 41 -7.42 -26.99 -16.66
CA ILE A 41 -6.71 -27.67 -17.73
C ILE A 41 -6.12 -28.97 -17.16
N ASP A 42 -6.46 -30.07 -17.78
CA ASP A 42 -5.98 -31.44 -17.54
C ASP A 42 -5.56 -32.05 -18.90
N ASP A 43 -5.11 -33.31 -18.89
CA ASP A 43 -4.64 -33.99 -20.11
C ASP A 43 -5.70 -34.02 -21.22
N GLU A 44 -6.98 -34.18 -20.87
CA GLU A 44 -8.09 -34.21 -21.83
C GLU A 44 -8.33 -32.82 -22.45
N ARG A 45 -8.33 -31.77 -21.62
CA ARG A 45 -8.56 -30.39 -22.06
C ARG A 45 -7.38 -29.72 -22.76
N LEU A 46 -6.20 -30.33 -22.69
CA LEU A 46 -5.07 -29.90 -23.51
C LEU A 46 -5.28 -30.25 -24.99
N VAL A 47 -5.99 -31.35 -25.27
CA VAL A 47 -6.16 -31.88 -26.64
C VAL A 47 -7.53 -31.60 -27.24
N ASP A 48 -8.54 -31.23 -26.44
CA ASP A 48 -9.91 -30.96 -26.91
C ASP A 48 -10.12 -29.58 -27.56
N GLY A 49 -9.07 -28.76 -27.65
CA GLY A 49 -9.11 -27.40 -28.20
C GLY A 49 -9.46 -26.29 -27.19
N THR A 50 -9.68 -26.63 -25.91
CA THR A 50 -9.93 -25.65 -24.84
C THR A 50 -8.80 -24.65 -24.72
N TRP A 51 -7.54 -25.09 -24.79
CA TRP A 51 -6.38 -24.19 -24.77
C TRP A 51 -6.42 -23.15 -25.91
N ALA A 52 -6.72 -23.62 -27.12
CA ALA A 52 -6.75 -22.77 -28.31
C ALA A 52 -7.83 -21.69 -28.22
N THR A 53 -8.95 -21.98 -27.55
CA THR A 53 -10.07 -21.04 -27.36
C THR A 53 -9.64 -19.77 -26.62
N PHE A 54 -8.67 -19.87 -25.72
CA PHE A 54 -8.20 -18.74 -24.92
C PHE A 54 -6.84 -18.18 -25.35
N SER A 55 -6.23 -18.75 -26.40
CA SER A 55 -4.87 -18.43 -26.85
C SER A 55 -4.62 -16.94 -27.12
N GLN A 56 -5.62 -16.22 -27.64
CA GLN A 56 -5.55 -14.80 -28.04
C GLN A 56 -5.96 -13.82 -26.93
N ARG A 57 -6.07 -14.29 -25.69
CA ARG A 57 -6.49 -13.48 -24.53
C ARG A 57 -5.38 -13.44 -23.49
N PRO A 58 -5.22 -12.30 -22.79
CA PRO A 58 -4.32 -12.24 -21.65
C PRO A 58 -4.84 -13.18 -20.55
N ARG A 59 -3.95 -13.93 -19.92
CA ARG A 59 -4.29 -15.01 -18.99
C ARG A 59 -3.38 -15.01 -17.79
N THR A 60 -3.96 -15.30 -16.63
CA THR A 60 -3.21 -15.71 -15.44
C THR A 60 -3.36 -17.22 -15.31
N ILE A 61 -2.24 -17.92 -15.15
CA ILE A 61 -2.16 -19.38 -15.08
C ILE A 61 -1.66 -19.76 -13.70
N TYR A 62 -2.45 -20.54 -12.98
CA TYR A 62 -2.08 -21.14 -11.69
C TYR A 62 -1.67 -22.59 -11.93
N LEU A 63 -0.38 -22.86 -11.78
CA LEU A 63 0.27 -24.10 -12.19
C LEU A 63 0.27 -25.13 -11.06
N LEU A 64 -0.01 -26.39 -11.40
CA LEU A 64 -0.08 -27.52 -10.45
C LEU A 64 -0.98 -27.24 -9.24
N PRO A 65 -2.29 -27.00 -9.46
CA PRO A 65 -3.22 -26.86 -8.36
C PRO A 65 -3.37 -28.16 -7.57
N PHE A 66 -3.45 -28.06 -6.25
CA PHE A 66 -3.71 -29.19 -5.36
C PHE A 66 -4.44 -28.76 -4.10
N ASP A 67 -5.09 -29.73 -3.44
CA ASP A 67 -5.81 -29.50 -2.20
C ASP A 67 -4.84 -29.38 -1.03
N VAL A 68 -4.96 -28.32 -0.24
CA VAL A 68 -4.05 -28.01 0.86
C VAL A 68 -4.10 -29.07 1.98
N SER A 69 -5.15 -29.89 2.09
CA SER A 69 -5.20 -31.03 3.03
C SER A 69 -4.09 -32.06 2.80
N HIS A 70 -3.48 -32.07 1.61
CA HIS A 70 -2.31 -32.90 1.31
C HIS A 70 -1.11 -32.49 2.18
N VAL A 71 -0.98 -31.19 2.48
CA VAL A 71 0.09 -30.61 3.29
C VAL A 71 0.04 -31.21 4.69
N THR A 72 -1.12 -31.16 5.35
CA THR A 72 -1.33 -31.67 6.71
C THR A 72 -0.92 -33.13 6.80
N ARG A 73 -1.37 -33.97 5.87
CA ARG A 73 -1.03 -35.40 5.82
C ARG A 73 0.48 -35.65 5.69
N VAL A 74 1.17 -34.85 4.87
CA VAL A 74 2.62 -34.99 4.67
C VAL A 74 3.38 -34.57 5.94
N VAL A 75 2.98 -33.46 6.56
CA VAL A 75 3.59 -32.94 7.79
C VAL A 75 3.42 -33.93 8.94
N GLU A 76 2.21 -34.47 9.13
CA GLU A 76 1.93 -35.49 10.14
C GLU A 76 2.80 -36.73 9.94
N ALA A 77 2.92 -37.22 8.70
CA ALA A 77 3.73 -38.40 8.38
C ALA A 77 5.24 -38.19 8.63
N CYS A 78 5.76 -36.97 8.48
CA CYS A 78 7.19 -36.69 8.59
C CYS A 78 7.64 -36.23 9.99
N ILE A 79 6.77 -35.54 10.74
CA ILE A 79 7.16 -34.86 12.00
C ILE A 79 6.63 -35.59 13.25
N ALA A 80 5.66 -36.49 13.11
CA ALA A 80 4.90 -37.16 14.19
C ALA A 80 5.50 -37.12 15.61
N THR A 81 4.97 -36.23 16.43
CA THR A 81 4.73 -36.48 17.87
C THR A 81 3.22 -36.50 18.05
N ALA A 82 2.67 -37.55 18.68
CA ALA A 82 1.24 -37.66 18.96
C ALA A 82 0.78 -36.42 19.76
N PRO A 83 -0.04 -35.53 19.18
CA PRO A 83 -0.54 -34.35 19.89
C PRO A 83 -1.54 -34.79 20.96
N ASP A 84 -1.71 -33.99 22.02
CA ASP A 84 -2.82 -34.17 22.95
C ASP A 84 -4.15 -33.87 22.25
N ALA A 85 -5.26 -34.47 22.69
CA ALA A 85 -6.57 -34.39 22.05
C ALA A 85 -7.07 -32.93 21.87
N LEU A 86 -6.69 -32.04 22.78
CA LEU A 86 -6.99 -30.60 22.69
C LEU A 86 -6.23 -29.90 21.56
N VAL A 87 -4.99 -30.32 21.30
CA VAL A 87 -4.16 -29.79 20.21
C VAL A 87 -4.69 -30.32 18.88
N GLU A 88 -5.01 -31.62 18.79
CA GLU A 88 -5.63 -32.22 17.60
C GLU A 88 -6.93 -31.51 17.22
N GLN A 89 -7.84 -31.27 18.17
CA GLN A 89 -9.10 -30.59 17.88
C GLN A 89 -8.85 -29.16 17.37
N ARG A 90 -7.97 -28.40 18.03
CA ARG A 90 -7.65 -27.02 17.63
C ARG A 90 -7.02 -26.97 16.25
N ASP A 91 -6.07 -27.85 15.98
CA ASP A 91 -5.33 -27.88 14.72
C ASP A 91 -6.25 -28.37 13.57
N ALA A 92 -7.20 -29.27 13.85
CA ALA A 92 -8.26 -29.63 12.90
C ALA A 92 -9.20 -28.47 12.59
N GLU A 93 -9.62 -27.68 13.59
CA GLU A 93 -10.46 -26.48 13.39
C GLU A 93 -9.72 -25.34 12.65
N ALA A 94 -8.39 -25.30 12.76
CA ALA A 94 -7.52 -24.32 12.11
C ALA A 94 -6.88 -24.82 10.81
N ALA A 95 -7.17 -26.06 10.40
CA ALA A 95 -6.60 -26.65 9.20
C ALA A 95 -6.94 -25.79 7.98
N ALA A 96 -5.94 -25.54 7.15
CA ALA A 96 -6.19 -24.91 5.87
C ALA A 96 -7.10 -25.82 5.03
N GLU A 97 -8.05 -25.21 4.31
CA GLU A 97 -8.94 -25.90 3.40
C GLU A 97 -8.86 -25.23 2.02
N GLY A 98 -9.23 -25.97 0.98
CA GLY A 98 -9.30 -25.47 -0.38
C GLY A 98 -8.06 -25.69 -1.22
N LEU A 99 -8.04 -25.05 -2.38
CA LEU A 99 -7.00 -25.19 -3.38
C LEU A 99 -5.83 -24.23 -3.13
N THR A 100 -4.62 -24.75 -3.38
CA THR A 100 -3.40 -23.98 -3.53
C THR A 100 -2.68 -24.37 -4.82
N CYS A 101 -1.53 -23.75 -5.13
CA CYS A 101 -0.77 -24.02 -6.35
C CYS A 101 0.73 -23.81 -6.16
N PHE A 102 1.52 -24.29 -7.12
CA PHE A 102 2.99 -24.20 -7.09
C PHE A 102 3.46 -22.84 -7.58
N ALA A 103 2.80 -22.29 -8.59
CA ALA A 103 3.22 -21.06 -9.22
C ALA A 103 2.05 -20.31 -9.87
N LYS A 104 2.24 -19.01 -10.02
CA LYS A 104 1.36 -18.12 -10.77
C LYS A 104 2.17 -17.46 -11.89
N LEU A 105 1.72 -17.63 -13.12
CA LEU A 105 2.32 -17.09 -14.33
C LEU A 105 1.34 -16.20 -15.08
N THR A 106 1.78 -15.04 -15.54
CA THR A 106 0.99 -14.21 -16.45
C THR A 106 1.44 -14.40 -17.90
N VAL A 107 0.47 -14.55 -18.80
CA VAL A 107 0.69 -14.68 -20.24
C VAL A 107 -0.04 -13.54 -20.94
N SER A 108 0.66 -12.87 -21.85
CA SER A 108 0.12 -11.74 -22.61
C SER A 108 -0.93 -12.18 -23.64
N HIS A 109 -1.62 -11.23 -24.26
CA HIS A 109 -2.59 -11.52 -25.32
C HIS A 109 -1.94 -12.09 -26.59
N GLU A 110 -0.64 -11.84 -26.79
CA GLU A 110 0.18 -12.43 -27.84
C GLU A 110 0.71 -13.83 -27.48
N GLY A 111 0.31 -14.37 -26.32
CA GLY A 111 0.75 -15.69 -25.87
C GLY A 111 2.15 -15.70 -25.24
N LYS A 112 2.78 -14.55 -24.98
CA LYS A 112 4.12 -14.51 -24.38
C LYS A 112 4.06 -14.62 -22.85
N PRO A 113 4.80 -15.56 -22.22
CA PRO A 113 4.83 -15.69 -20.77
C PRO A 113 5.78 -14.66 -20.12
N ASP A 114 5.43 -14.19 -18.93
CA ASP A 114 6.30 -13.37 -18.07
C ASP A 114 6.99 -14.25 -17.01
N PHE A 115 8.08 -14.91 -17.40
CA PHE A 115 8.87 -15.72 -16.47
C PHE A 115 9.74 -14.89 -15.52
N ASP A 116 10.09 -13.65 -15.86
CA ASP A 116 10.79 -12.74 -14.92
C ASP A 116 9.84 -12.45 -13.73
N GLY A 117 8.56 -12.17 -14.04
CA GLY A 117 7.48 -11.91 -13.10
C GLY A 117 6.78 -13.12 -12.48
N ILE A 118 7.20 -14.37 -12.79
CA ILE A 118 6.56 -15.56 -12.22
C ILE A 118 6.65 -15.54 -10.68
N SER A 119 5.53 -15.85 -10.03
CA SER A 119 5.42 -15.94 -8.57
C SER A 119 5.41 -17.41 -8.16
N LEU A 120 6.26 -17.79 -7.20
CA LEU A 120 6.45 -19.18 -6.77
C LEU A 120 6.00 -19.38 -5.33
N SER A 121 5.35 -20.50 -5.04
CA SER A 121 4.98 -20.90 -3.68
C SER A 121 6.16 -21.60 -3.01
N ALA A 122 6.56 -21.15 -1.82
CA ALA A 122 7.58 -21.82 -1.03
C ALA A 122 7.08 -23.13 -0.39
N LEU A 123 5.76 -23.31 -0.28
CA LEU A 123 5.16 -24.45 0.40
C LEU A 123 5.44 -25.80 -0.29
N PRO A 124 5.19 -26.01 -1.60
CA PRO A 124 5.55 -27.27 -2.27
C PRO A 124 7.04 -27.59 -2.24
N TRP A 125 7.88 -26.56 -2.39
CA TRP A 125 9.34 -26.69 -2.28
C TRP A 125 9.78 -27.16 -0.89
N ALA A 126 9.17 -26.60 0.16
CA ALA A 126 9.46 -26.97 1.54
C ALA A 126 8.98 -28.40 1.84
N LEU A 127 7.82 -28.79 1.32
CA LEU A 127 7.27 -30.14 1.49
C LEU A 127 8.13 -31.20 0.84
N GLY A 128 8.62 -30.95 -0.39
CA GLY A 128 9.53 -31.87 -1.05
C GLY A 128 10.80 -32.07 -0.22
N ARG A 129 11.40 -31.00 0.31
CA ARG A 129 12.56 -31.11 1.22
C ARG A 129 12.24 -31.88 2.50
N LEU A 130 11.10 -31.59 3.14
CA LEU A 130 10.64 -32.29 4.34
C LEU A 130 10.53 -33.81 4.10
N GLN A 131 9.93 -34.22 2.98
CA GLN A 131 9.79 -35.64 2.63
C GLN A 131 11.13 -36.35 2.39
N HIS A 132 12.17 -35.60 2.02
CA HIS A 132 13.52 -36.12 1.78
C HIS A 132 14.44 -35.96 3.00
N GLY A 133 13.97 -35.40 4.11
CA GLY A 133 14.75 -35.18 5.33
C GLY A 133 15.67 -33.96 5.30
N ASP A 134 15.56 -33.09 4.28
CA ASP A 134 16.44 -31.93 4.05
C ASP A 134 15.95 -30.68 4.80
N MET A 135 15.93 -30.72 6.14
CA MET A 135 15.34 -29.66 6.97
C MET A 135 16.27 -28.48 7.29
N THR A 136 17.59 -28.63 7.10
CA THR A 136 18.59 -27.63 7.51
C THR A 136 18.54 -26.35 6.68
N ASP A 137 18.01 -26.42 5.47
CA ASP A 137 18.04 -25.35 4.47
C ASP A 137 16.65 -24.73 4.23
N LEU A 138 15.69 -24.95 5.13
CA LEU A 138 14.34 -24.38 5.03
C LEU A 138 14.31 -22.89 5.43
N CYS A 139 14.99 -22.05 4.64
CA CYS A 139 15.06 -20.60 4.84
C CYS A 139 14.79 -19.82 3.54
N ALA A 140 14.52 -18.52 3.69
CA ALA A 140 14.23 -17.64 2.55
C ALA A 140 15.41 -17.57 1.56
N ASP A 141 16.65 -17.45 2.04
CA ASP A 141 17.83 -17.32 1.18
C ASP A 141 18.01 -18.55 0.26
N ALA A 142 17.84 -19.76 0.80
CA ALA A 142 17.94 -21.00 0.04
C ALA A 142 16.80 -21.16 -0.98
N PHE A 143 15.59 -20.74 -0.61
CA PHE A 143 14.47 -20.71 -1.55
C PHE A 143 14.71 -19.72 -2.67
N GLU A 144 15.14 -18.49 -2.36
CA GLU A 144 15.43 -17.46 -3.36
C GLU A 144 16.49 -17.94 -4.36
N ALA A 145 17.60 -18.50 -3.89
CA ALA A 145 18.60 -19.09 -4.78
C ALA A 145 17.98 -20.16 -5.70
N SER A 146 17.22 -21.11 -5.13
CA SER A 146 16.58 -22.17 -5.92
C SER A 146 15.51 -21.66 -6.89
N ALA A 147 14.81 -20.58 -6.53
CA ALA A 147 13.80 -19.94 -7.35
C ALA A 147 14.43 -19.19 -8.54
N GLN A 148 15.59 -18.56 -8.33
CA GLN A 148 16.36 -17.94 -9.41
C GLN A 148 16.84 -19.00 -10.41
N ASP A 149 17.36 -20.13 -9.94
CA ASP A 149 17.79 -21.24 -10.81
C ASP A 149 16.62 -21.80 -11.63
N LEU A 150 15.46 -21.97 -11.02
CA LEU A 150 14.24 -22.38 -11.71
C LEU A 150 13.83 -21.36 -12.79
N LYS A 151 13.81 -20.07 -12.45
CA LYS A 151 13.46 -18.99 -13.38
C LYS A 151 14.40 -18.95 -14.58
N GLN A 152 15.71 -19.08 -14.35
CA GLN A 152 16.68 -19.12 -15.42
C GLN A 152 16.41 -20.31 -16.35
N GLY A 153 16.17 -21.50 -15.80
CA GLY A 153 15.82 -22.67 -16.60
C GLY A 153 14.54 -22.53 -17.42
N LEU A 154 13.52 -21.83 -16.90
CA LEU A 154 12.29 -21.53 -17.65
C LEU A 154 12.53 -20.52 -18.80
N LEU A 155 13.41 -19.54 -18.58
CA LEU A 155 13.81 -18.59 -19.62
C LEU A 155 14.64 -19.26 -20.73
N ASP A 156 15.49 -20.22 -20.36
CA ASP A 156 16.24 -21.03 -21.31
C ASP A 156 15.28 -21.89 -22.15
N ASP A 157 14.32 -22.58 -21.52
CA ASP A 157 13.28 -23.36 -22.23
C ASP A 157 12.47 -22.50 -23.21
N LEU A 158 12.14 -21.26 -22.83
CA LEU A 158 11.44 -20.31 -23.70
C LEU A 158 12.31 -19.88 -24.88
N SER A 159 13.61 -19.66 -24.66
CA SER A 159 14.56 -19.25 -25.69
C SER A 159 14.78 -20.34 -26.73
N ASP A 160 14.65 -21.61 -26.34
CA ASP A 160 14.71 -22.77 -27.22
C ASP A 160 13.41 -23.04 -27.99
N SER A 161 12.32 -22.33 -27.68
CA SER A 161 11.05 -22.45 -28.41
C SER A 161 11.04 -21.61 -29.68
N GLU A 162 10.53 -22.16 -30.78
CA GLU A 162 10.56 -21.51 -32.10
C GLU A 162 9.84 -20.16 -32.13
N ASP A 163 8.69 -20.07 -31.45
CA ASP A 163 7.80 -18.90 -31.48
C ASP A 163 7.86 -18.04 -30.20
N GLY A 164 8.52 -18.50 -29.13
CA GLY A 164 8.56 -17.79 -27.85
C GLY A 164 7.18 -17.66 -27.18
N ILE A 165 6.25 -18.56 -27.51
CA ILE A 165 4.87 -18.57 -27.00
C ILE A 165 4.69 -19.61 -25.91
N PHE A 166 3.72 -19.38 -25.03
CA PHE A 166 3.29 -20.32 -24.01
C PHE A 166 2.16 -21.18 -24.58
N ASP A 167 2.52 -22.34 -25.13
CA ASP A 167 1.63 -23.33 -25.74
C ASP A 167 1.49 -24.58 -24.82
N PRO A 168 0.71 -25.61 -25.20
CA PRO A 168 0.55 -26.83 -24.41
C PRO A 168 1.88 -27.55 -24.11
N ASP A 169 2.81 -27.59 -25.07
CA ASP A 169 4.10 -28.25 -24.89
C ASP A 169 4.97 -27.49 -23.88
N MET A 170 4.99 -26.16 -23.95
CA MET A 170 5.65 -25.31 -22.97
C MET A 170 5.02 -25.44 -21.58
N LEU A 171 3.69 -25.58 -21.48
CA LEU A 171 3.01 -25.84 -20.20
C LEU A 171 3.50 -27.16 -19.58
N LEU A 172 3.55 -28.24 -20.37
CA LEU A 172 4.01 -29.55 -19.88
C LEU A 172 5.48 -29.52 -19.44
N LYS A 173 6.36 -28.86 -20.22
CA LYS A 173 7.76 -28.63 -19.83
C LYS A 173 7.87 -27.84 -18.53
N THR A 174 7.08 -26.77 -18.39
CA THR A 174 7.04 -25.94 -17.18
C THR A 174 6.60 -26.76 -15.96
N ILE A 175 5.56 -27.59 -16.12
CA ILE A 175 5.06 -28.47 -15.06
C ILE A 175 6.10 -29.51 -14.63
N ASP A 176 6.75 -30.16 -15.58
CA ASP A 176 7.82 -31.13 -15.29
C ASP A 176 8.98 -30.46 -14.53
N ARG A 177 9.38 -29.25 -14.96
CA ARG A 177 10.42 -28.48 -14.27
C ARG A 177 10.00 -28.10 -12.85
N LEU A 178 8.76 -27.67 -12.62
CA LEU A 178 8.23 -27.35 -11.28
C LEU A 178 8.20 -28.58 -10.36
N ARG A 179 7.79 -29.75 -10.85
CA ARG A 179 7.82 -31.00 -10.09
C ARG A 179 9.24 -31.40 -9.71
N LYS A 180 10.18 -31.34 -10.64
CA LYS A 180 11.60 -31.63 -10.39
C LYS A 180 12.24 -30.65 -9.40
N TRP A 181 11.95 -29.36 -9.55
CA TRP A 181 12.47 -28.31 -8.68
C TRP A 181 11.96 -28.44 -7.24
N SER A 182 10.64 -28.60 -7.08
CA SER A 182 10.03 -28.74 -5.75
C SER A 182 10.33 -30.09 -5.10
N ARG A 183 10.60 -31.13 -5.90
CA ARG A 183 10.70 -32.55 -5.47
C ARG A 183 9.45 -33.02 -4.72
N PHE A 184 8.32 -32.39 -5.03
CA PHE A 184 7.04 -32.70 -4.41
C PHE A 184 6.06 -33.10 -5.50
N ASP A 185 5.62 -34.36 -5.45
CA ASP A 185 4.65 -34.87 -6.41
C ASP A 185 3.24 -34.86 -5.80
N VAL A 186 2.33 -34.23 -6.54
CA VAL A 186 0.91 -34.21 -6.22
C VAL A 186 0.18 -35.04 -7.26
N SER A 187 -0.47 -36.11 -6.81
CA SER A 187 -1.33 -36.95 -7.66
C SER A 187 -2.63 -36.22 -8.01
N THR A 188 -2.53 -35.09 -8.68
CA THR A 188 -3.67 -34.31 -9.18
C THR A 188 -3.77 -34.45 -10.70
N LYS A 189 -5.00 -34.59 -11.20
CA LYS A 189 -5.28 -34.60 -12.65
C LYS A 189 -5.20 -33.19 -13.26
N GLY A 190 -5.37 -32.15 -12.43
CA GLY A 190 -5.33 -30.77 -12.85
C GLY A 190 -3.90 -30.28 -13.05
N LEU A 191 -3.57 -29.89 -14.28
CA LEU A 191 -2.28 -29.34 -14.65
C LEU A 191 -2.20 -27.84 -14.37
N ALA A 192 -3.28 -27.11 -14.66
CA ALA A 192 -3.35 -25.67 -14.41
C ALA A 192 -4.78 -25.16 -14.30
N TRP A 193 -4.98 -24.05 -13.58
CA TRP A 193 -6.17 -23.20 -13.68
C TRP A 193 -5.87 -21.96 -14.50
N LEU A 194 -6.75 -21.62 -15.43
CA LEU A 194 -6.71 -20.38 -16.21
C LEU A 194 -7.71 -19.38 -15.64
N ASP A 195 -7.27 -18.15 -15.41
CA ASP A 195 -8.10 -16.94 -15.27
C ASP A 195 -7.89 -16.09 -16.52
N VAL A 196 -8.94 -15.97 -17.33
CA VAL A 196 -8.86 -15.37 -18.67
C VAL A 196 -9.34 -13.92 -18.62
N GLY A 197 -8.39 -12.99 -18.71
CA GLY A 197 -8.68 -11.56 -18.76
C GLY A 197 -9.41 -11.14 -20.04
N ASN A 198 -9.99 -9.95 -20.03
CA ASN A 198 -10.58 -9.37 -21.22
C ASN A 198 -9.48 -8.91 -22.20
N THR A 199 -9.70 -9.12 -23.51
CA THR A 199 -8.78 -8.64 -24.54
C THR A 199 -8.76 -7.10 -24.51
N PRO A 200 -7.57 -6.44 -24.56
CA PRO A 200 -7.54 -5.01 -24.78
C PRO A 200 -8.14 -4.73 -26.17
N GLN A 201 -9.36 -4.18 -26.22
CA GLN A 201 -9.97 -3.79 -27.48
C GLN A 201 -9.15 -2.65 -28.08
N ALA A 202 -8.54 -2.88 -29.24
CA ALA A 202 -8.10 -1.80 -30.11
C ALA A 202 -9.33 -0.92 -30.42
N GLN A 203 -9.30 0.33 -29.98
CA GLN A 203 -10.37 1.29 -30.19
C GLN A 203 -10.60 1.53 -31.69
N ASN A 204 -11.47 0.73 -32.29
CA ASN A 204 -12.05 1.04 -33.59
C ASN A 204 -13.20 2.03 -33.39
N VAL A 205 -12.95 3.24 -33.90
CA VAL A 205 -13.92 4.34 -34.00
C VAL A 205 -15.09 3.89 -34.87
N SER A 206 -16.21 3.50 -34.25
CA SER A 206 -17.53 3.43 -34.89
C SER A 206 -18.63 3.35 -33.84
N LYS A 207 -19.33 4.46 -33.67
CA LYS A 207 -20.50 4.64 -32.81
C LYS A 207 -21.61 3.63 -33.14
N LYS A 208 -22.15 2.97 -32.11
CA LYS A 208 -23.61 2.96 -31.89
C LYS A 208 -23.92 2.76 -30.41
N ALA A 209 -24.79 3.62 -29.90
CA ALA A 209 -25.12 3.78 -28.50
C ALA A 209 -26.19 2.78 -28.05
N SER A 210 -25.99 2.21 -26.85
CA SER A 210 -27.05 2.04 -25.85
C SER A 210 -26.43 1.81 -24.46
N PRO A 211 -27.06 2.31 -23.39
CA PRO A 211 -26.48 2.40 -22.06
C PRO A 211 -26.87 1.17 -21.22
N ASP A 212 -25.89 0.57 -20.56
CA ASP A 212 -25.92 0.16 -19.14
C ASP A 212 -24.76 -0.80 -18.86
N GLU A 213 -24.24 -0.69 -17.64
CA GLU A 213 -23.14 -1.43 -17.00
C GLU A 213 -21.72 -0.83 -17.08
N PRO A 214 -21.03 -0.65 -15.93
CA PRO A 214 -19.72 -0.01 -15.85
C PRO A 214 -18.56 -1.00 -16.17
N GLU A 215 -17.69 -0.60 -17.09
CA GLU A 215 -16.46 -1.33 -17.45
C GLU A 215 -15.28 -0.99 -16.51
N GLU A 216 -14.72 -2.03 -15.87
CA GLU A 216 -13.51 -2.04 -15.02
C GLU A 216 -12.21 -2.33 -15.80
N SER A 217 -12.20 -2.18 -17.14
CA SER A 217 -11.19 -2.79 -18.02
C SER A 217 -9.82 -2.09 -18.08
N ASP A 218 -9.71 -0.81 -17.74
CA ASP A 218 -8.45 -0.06 -17.84
C ASP A 218 -7.55 -0.16 -16.58
N GLU A 219 -8.06 -0.69 -15.47
CA GLU A 219 -7.30 -0.77 -14.21
C GLU A 219 -6.33 -1.96 -14.17
N ALA A 220 -6.59 -3.03 -14.92
CA ALA A 220 -5.77 -4.26 -14.90
C ALA A 220 -4.39 -4.07 -15.55
N ALA A 221 -4.31 -3.34 -16.66
CA ALA A 221 -3.07 -3.11 -17.40
C ALA A 221 -2.11 -2.17 -16.65
N ALA A 222 -2.64 -1.18 -15.94
CA ALA A 222 -1.84 -0.29 -15.09
C ALA A 222 -1.32 -1.01 -13.84
N ASN A 223 -2.08 -1.97 -13.30
CA ASN A 223 -1.69 -2.76 -12.14
C ASN A 223 -0.56 -3.76 -12.49
N ALA A 224 -0.60 -4.36 -13.68
CA ALA A 224 0.46 -5.25 -14.18
C ALA A 224 1.81 -4.51 -14.35
N ALA A 225 1.79 -3.26 -14.83
CA ALA A 225 3.00 -2.47 -15.04
C ALA A 225 3.64 -1.95 -13.74
N GLU A 226 2.87 -1.75 -12.67
CA GLU A 226 3.38 -1.35 -11.35
C GLU A 226 3.90 -2.55 -10.53
N ILE A 227 3.29 -3.74 -10.70
CA ILE A 227 3.80 -5.00 -10.15
C ILE A 227 5.16 -5.35 -10.76
N ALA A 228 5.37 -5.05 -12.05
CA ALA A 228 6.65 -5.23 -12.73
C ALA A 228 7.78 -4.28 -12.24
N ALA A 229 7.48 -3.25 -11.44
CA ALA A 229 8.46 -2.24 -11.03
C ALA A 229 9.05 -2.43 -9.62
N ALA A 230 8.54 -3.40 -8.84
CA ALA A 230 9.14 -3.83 -7.58
C ALA A 230 9.92 -5.13 -7.82
N ARG A 231 11.19 -5.00 -8.22
CA ARG A 231 12.09 -6.14 -8.36
C ARG A 231 12.57 -6.59 -6.98
N ASP A 232 11.84 -7.55 -6.42
CA ASP A 232 12.26 -8.61 -5.50
C ASP A 232 11.25 -9.76 -5.73
N MET A 233 11.71 -11.02 -5.80
CA MET A 233 10.83 -12.13 -6.18
C MET A 233 9.58 -12.19 -5.28
N PRO A 234 8.36 -12.08 -5.84
CA PRO A 234 7.15 -12.19 -5.04
C PRO A 234 6.95 -13.66 -4.71
N ILE A 235 7.37 -14.05 -3.50
CA ILE A 235 6.86 -15.26 -2.85
C ILE A 235 5.34 -15.22 -2.96
N LEU A 236 4.75 -16.24 -3.58
CA LEU A 236 3.34 -16.23 -3.97
C LEU A 236 2.43 -16.15 -2.74
N ASN A 237 2.85 -16.78 -1.65
CA ASN A 237 2.03 -17.08 -0.50
C ASN A 237 2.10 -16.06 0.64
N SER A 238 3.00 -15.07 0.59
CA SER A 238 2.98 -14.00 1.61
C SER A 238 3.63 -12.69 1.16
N PHE A 239 2.94 -11.61 1.50
CA PHE A 239 3.41 -10.24 1.33
C PHE A 239 4.39 -9.80 2.45
N TYR A 240 4.38 -10.47 3.61
CA TYR A 240 5.09 -10.01 4.81
C TYR A 240 6.50 -10.56 4.94
N VAL A 241 6.86 -11.59 4.19
CA VAL A 241 8.15 -12.29 4.33
C VAL A 241 9.34 -11.33 4.18
N HIS A 242 9.32 -10.47 3.14
CA HIS A 242 10.36 -9.47 2.91
C HIS A 242 10.42 -8.43 4.03
N ASP A 243 9.27 -7.92 4.48
CA ASP A 243 9.17 -6.97 5.59
C ASP A 243 9.73 -7.57 6.90
N LEU A 244 9.46 -8.85 7.17
CA LEU A 244 9.96 -9.57 8.35
C LEU A 244 11.48 -9.80 8.25
N THR A 245 11.99 -10.12 7.06
CA THR A 245 13.43 -10.24 6.81
C THR A 245 14.13 -8.89 6.96
N GLN A 246 13.54 -7.81 6.47
CA GLN A 246 14.02 -6.45 6.69
C GLN A 246 14.03 -6.10 8.18
N ALA A 247 12.96 -6.38 8.91
CA ALA A 247 12.86 -6.15 10.35
C ALA A 247 14.01 -6.85 11.12
N LYS A 248 14.29 -8.12 10.80
CA LYS A 248 15.43 -8.87 11.38
C LYS A 248 16.77 -8.18 11.08
N ARG A 249 17.00 -7.75 9.84
CA ARG A 249 18.24 -7.08 9.42
C ARG A 249 18.40 -5.74 10.14
N GLU A 250 17.34 -4.94 10.23
CA GLU A 250 17.37 -3.61 10.87
C GLU A 250 17.61 -3.69 12.38
N LEU A 251 17.04 -4.69 13.07
CA LEU A 251 17.29 -4.93 14.49
C LEU A 251 18.74 -5.29 14.80
N LYS A 252 19.46 -5.86 13.83
CA LYS A 252 20.90 -6.17 13.91
C LYS A 252 21.77 -5.03 13.37
N GLY A 253 21.16 -3.99 12.81
CA GLY A 253 21.84 -2.85 12.20
C GLY A 253 22.45 -1.89 13.21
N LYS A 254 23.24 -0.93 12.71
CA LYS A 254 23.87 0.12 13.54
C LYS A 254 22.86 1.06 14.20
N ARG A 255 21.70 1.27 13.57
CA ARG A 255 20.62 2.11 14.07
C ARG A 255 19.43 1.23 14.43
N LEU A 256 19.30 0.94 15.73
CA LEU A 256 18.23 0.10 16.25
C LEU A 256 16.86 0.78 16.03
N PRO A 257 15.88 0.13 15.38
CA PRO A 257 14.50 0.62 15.30
C PRO A 257 13.82 0.50 16.67
N ARG A 258 13.93 1.57 17.48
CA ARG A 258 13.56 1.55 18.91
C ARG A 258 12.12 1.12 19.16
N ALA A 259 11.15 1.59 18.36
CA ALA A 259 9.74 1.21 18.53
C ALA A 259 9.51 -0.30 18.29
N LEU A 260 10.17 -0.87 17.28
CA LEU A 260 10.09 -2.30 16.98
C LEU A 260 10.77 -3.12 18.09
N ALA A 261 11.94 -2.67 18.57
CA ALA A 261 12.63 -3.30 19.68
C ALA A 261 11.79 -3.28 20.97
N SER A 262 11.14 -2.15 21.29
CA SER A 262 10.20 -2.04 22.42
C SER A 262 8.99 -2.95 22.26
N TYR A 263 8.45 -3.06 21.04
CA TYR A 263 7.27 -3.90 20.76
C TYR A 263 7.57 -5.41 20.88
N LEU A 264 8.76 -5.83 20.46
CA LEU A 264 9.21 -7.23 20.51
C LEU A 264 9.93 -7.59 21.81
N ALA A 265 9.96 -6.70 22.79
CA ALA A 265 10.60 -6.95 24.06
C ALA A 265 9.88 -8.10 24.80
N GLY A 266 10.62 -9.12 25.23
CA GLY A 266 10.07 -10.25 25.99
C GLY A 266 9.65 -9.92 27.43
N VAL A 267 9.88 -8.67 27.87
CA VAL A 267 9.51 -8.19 29.20
C VAL A 267 8.68 -6.93 29.03
N ASP A 268 7.45 -6.97 29.54
CA ASP A 268 6.59 -5.79 29.62
C ASP A 268 7.27 -4.73 30.50
N ALA A 269 7.31 -3.48 30.02
CA ALA A 269 7.62 -2.36 30.89
C ALA A 269 6.63 -2.33 32.07
N ALA A 270 7.11 -1.92 33.25
CA ALA A 270 6.25 -1.78 34.42
C ALA A 270 5.07 -0.85 34.09
N LYS A 271 3.85 -1.38 34.17
CA LYS A 271 2.62 -0.63 33.90
C LYS A 271 2.24 0.13 35.17
N THR A 272 2.01 1.43 35.07
CA THR A 272 1.40 2.19 36.16
C THR A 272 -0.09 1.84 36.25
N ASP A 273 -0.54 1.38 37.41
CA ASP A 273 -1.96 1.32 37.72
C ASP A 273 -2.50 2.75 37.92
N LEU A 274 -3.34 3.20 36.99
CA LEU A 274 -3.89 4.56 37.02
C LEU A 274 -4.91 4.77 38.15
N ASP A 275 -5.42 3.72 38.77
CA ASP A 275 -6.36 3.80 39.90
C ASP A 275 -5.63 3.93 41.26
N SER A 276 -4.33 3.63 41.30
CA SER A 276 -3.48 3.81 42.49
C SER A 276 -3.24 5.29 42.83
N GLU A 277 -2.77 5.59 44.06
CA GLU A 277 -2.40 6.95 44.43
C GLU A 277 -1.28 7.53 43.56
N GLU A 278 -0.31 6.70 43.16
CA GLU A 278 0.72 7.00 42.18
C GLU A 278 0.12 7.35 40.82
N GLY A 279 -0.80 6.51 40.32
CA GLY A 279 -1.49 6.70 39.05
C GLY A 279 -2.31 7.99 39.01
N GLN A 280 -3.03 8.28 40.09
CA GLN A 280 -3.79 9.52 40.21
C GLN A 280 -2.89 10.77 40.29
N ARG A 281 -1.70 10.66 40.91
CA ARG A 281 -0.66 11.71 40.83
C ARG A 281 -0.16 11.88 39.40
N GLU A 282 0.11 10.80 38.69
CA GLU A 282 0.55 10.82 37.30
C GLU A 282 -0.48 11.47 36.37
N ILE A 283 -1.77 11.16 36.53
CA ILE A 283 -2.87 11.81 35.80
C ILE A 283 -2.85 13.32 36.04
N ARG A 284 -2.81 13.76 37.31
CA ARG A 284 -2.79 15.19 37.66
C ARG A 284 -1.59 15.91 37.07
N GLU A 285 -0.39 15.32 37.16
CA GLU A 285 0.82 15.90 36.58
C GLU A 285 0.73 15.99 35.05
N THR A 286 0.27 14.92 34.40
CA THR A 286 0.12 14.85 32.94
C THR A 286 -0.88 15.87 32.43
N LEU A 287 -1.96 16.12 33.18
CA LEU A 287 -3.04 17.04 32.79
C LEU A 287 -2.80 18.50 33.20
N ARG A 288 -1.65 18.84 33.79
CA ARG A 288 -1.31 20.24 34.08
C ARG A 288 -1.39 21.07 32.78
N PRO A 289 -1.96 22.30 32.80
CA PRO A 289 -2.17 23.11 31.58
C PRO A 289 -0.92 23.29 30.69
N ARG A 290 0.27 23.42 31.30
CA ARG A 290 1.56 23.52 30.60
C ARG A 290 1.91 22.30 29.73
N ASN A 291 1.33 21.13 30.04
CA ASN A 291 1.57 19.88 29.34
C ASN A 291 0.57 19.64 28.20
N GLY A 292 -0.43 20.52 28.04
CA GLY A 292 -1.43 20.43 26.98
C GLY A 292 -0.84 20.47 25.57
N ILE A 293 -1.60 19.93 24.61
CA ILE A 293 -1.34 20.10 23.18
C ILE A 293 -1.60 21.55 22.75
N ALA A 294 -0.82 22.04 21.80
CA ALA A 294 -0.91 23.42 21.31
C ALA A 294 -2.00 23.61 20.22
N GLY A 295 -2.33 22.54 19.49
CA GLY A 295 -3.34 22.55 18.43
C GLY A 295 -4.51 21.66 18.81
N ARG A 296 -5.73 22.16 18.59
CA ARG A 296 -6.98 21.41 18.72
C ARG A 296 -7.67 21.41 17.37
N TRP A 297 -8.29 20.30 16.99
CA TRP A 297 -9.14 20.27 15.81
C TRP A 297 -10.22 21.36 15.94
N PRO A 298 -10.58 22.08 14.86
CA PRO A 298 -11.53 23.18 14.94
C PRO A 298 -12.98 22.68 15.03
N SER A 299 -13.26 21.73 15.93
CA SER A 299 -14.60 21.30 16.31
C SER A 299 -15.25 22.27 17.28
N GLU A 300 -16.58 22.15 17.45
CA GLU A 300 -17.34 23.00 18.37
C GLU A 300 -16.70 23.01 19.78
N PRO A 301 -16.69 24.16 20.49
CA PRO A 301 -16.06 24.27 21.80
C PRO A 301 -16.61 23.30 22.85
N GLN A 302 -17.86 22.87 22.70
CA GLN A 302 -18.53 21.92 23.61
C GLN A 302 -18.00 20.48 23.47
N HIS A 303 -17.38 20.15 22.33
CA HIS A 303 -16.78 18.84 22.09
C HIS A 303 -15.39 18.74 22.75
N VAL A 304 -15.36 18.74 24.07
CA VAL A 304 -14.14 18.58 24.85
C VAL A 304 -13.68 17.12 24.86
N GLN A 305 -12.37 16.90 24.93
CA GLN A 305 -11.82 15.57 25.16
C GLN A 305 -12.20 15.07 26.55
N SER A 306 -12.49 13.77 26.66
CA SER A 306 -12.58 13.11 27.96
C SER A 306 -11.22 13.13 28.68
N LEU A 307 -11.25 12.92 29.99
CA LEU A 307 -10.06 12.89 30.84
C LEU A 307 -8.94 12.01 30.26
N MET A 308 -9.28 10.78 29.86
CA MET A 308 -8.29 9.81 29.36
C MET A 308 -7.84 10.09 27.93
N GLN A 309 -8.66 10.75 27.10
CA GLN A 309 -8.22 11.22 25.78
C GLN A 309 -7.20 12.36 25.94
N GLN A 310 -7.47 13.33 26.83
CA GLN A 310 -6.53 14.40 27.11
C GLN A 310 -5.23 13.88 27.74
N TYR A 311 -5.35 12.89 28.64
CA TYR A 311 -4.20 12.21 29.23
C TYR A 311 -3.33 11.56 28.15
N ALA A 312 -3.92 10.80 27.24
CA ALA A 312 -3.20 10.16 26.13
C ALA A 312 -2.52 11.20 25.22
N LEU A 313 -3.22 12.29 24.85
CA LEU A 313 -2.64 13.38 24.03
C LEU A 313 -1.44 14.04 24.70
N ASN A 314 -1.55 14.36 26.00
CA ASN A 314 -0.48 14.97 26.75
C ASN A 314 0.70 14.00 26.96
N LYS A 315 0.43 12.70 27.17
CA LYS A 315 1.49 11.68 27.23
C LYS A 315 2.23 11.56 25.91
N MET A 316 1.53 11.47 24.78
CA MET A 316 2.15 11.37 23.45
C MET A 316 3.14 12.50 23.16
N LYS A 317 2.85 13.71 23.66
CA LYS A 317 3.74 14.88 23.51
C LYS A 317 5.08 14.74 24.22
N VAL A 318 5.15 13.98 25.31
CA VAL A 318 6.36 13.85 26.15
C VAL A 318 7.05 12.49 26.02
N MET A 319 6.55 11.63 25.14
CA MET A 319 7.16 10.32 24.87
C MET A 319 8.55 10.49 24.23
N SER A 320 9.45 9.63 24.67
CA SER A 320 10.78 9.46 24.10
C SER A 320 10.71 8.65 22.80
N GLU A 321 11.72 8.81 21.95
CA GLU A 321 11.83 8.06 20.70
C GLU A 321 11.81 6.54 20.96
N GLY A 322 10.79 5.86 20.42
CA GLY A 322 10.62 4.42 20.51
C GLY A 322 9.74 3.93 21.66
N GLU A 323 9.20 4.83 22.49
CA GLU A 323 8.16 4.47 23.44
C GLU A 323 6.84 4.11 22.72
N VAL A 324 6.09 3.18 23.30
CA VAL A 324 4.81 2.70 22.77
C VAL A 324 3.72 2.99 23.79
N LEU A 325 2.70 3.73 23.37
CA LEU A 325 1.53 4.01 24.20
C LEU A 325 0.33 3.24 23.64
N ALA A 326 -0.16 2.28 24.41
CA ALA A 326 -1.40 1.56 24.08
C ALA A 326 -2.60 2.37 24.58
N VAL A 327 -3.48 2.78 23.65
CA VAL A 327 -4.75 3.46 23.98
C VAL A 327 -5.89 2.51 23.66
N ASN A 328 -6.50 1.93 24.70
CA ASN A 328 -7.70 1.14 24.53
C ASN A 328 -8.92 2.06 24.36
N GLY A 329 -9.78 1.74 23.39
CA GLY A 329 -11.05 2.41 23.22
C GLY A 329 -12.12 1.41 22.83
N PRO A 330 -13.18 1.23 23.63
CA PRO A 330 -14.40 0.59 23.17
C PRO A 330 -15.01 1.25 21.91
N PRO A 331 -15.97 0.61 21.22
CA PRO A 331 -16.73 1.26 20.16
C PRO A 331 -17.37 2.56 20.64
N GLY A 332 -17.29 3.62 19.82
CA GLY A 332 -17.87 4.94 20.15
C GLY A 332 -17.03 5.85 21.05
N THR A 333 -15.87 5.43 21.57
CA THR A 333 -15.05 6.25 22.49
C THR A 333 -14.16 7.32 21.82
N GLY A 334 -14.53 7.78 20.63
CA GLY A 334 -13.88 8.94 19.99
C GLY A 334 -12.41 8.75 19.59
N LYS A 335 -11.96 7.54 19.23
CA LYS A 335 -10.59 7.31 18.72
C LYS A 335 -10.22 8.22 17.54
N THR A 336 -11.16 8.44 16.62
CA THR A 336 -10.98 9.39 15.51
C THR A 336 -10.84 10.83 16.01
N THR A 337 -11.55 11.20 17.08
CA THR A 337 -11.44 12.53 17.70
C THR A 337 -10.07 12.73 18.31
N LEU A 338 -9.53 11.73 19.01
CA LEU A 338 -8.15 11.74 19.52
C LEU A 338 -7.14 11.96 18.38
N LEU A 339 -7.31 11.25 17.27
CA LEU A 339 -6.42 11.36 16.11
C LEU A 339 -6.51 12.74 15.43
N ARG A 340 -7.71 13.33 15.33
CA ARG A 340 -7.90 14.69 14.80
C ARG A 340 -7.15 15.73 15.62
N ASP A 341 -7.23 15.65 16.94
CA ASP A 341 -6.50 16.57 17.82
C ASP A 341 -4.98 16.35 17.77
N LEU A 342 -4.52 15.11 17.64
CA LEU A 342 -3.10 14.83 17.41
C LEU A 342 -2.61 15.45 16.08
N ILE A 343 -3.36 15.28 14.99
CA ILE A 343 -3.04 15.89 13.69
C ILE A 343 -3.00 17.41 13.81
N ALA A 344 -4.00 18.02 14.45
CA ALA A 344 -4.02 19.46 14.67
C ALA A 344 -2.81 19.93 15.48
N HIS A 345 -2.46 19.20 16.54
CA HIS A 345 -1.28 19.51 17.36
C HIS A 345 0.02 19.49 16.53
N LEU A 346 0.26 18.44 15.75
CA LEU A 346 1.47 18.31 14.93
C LEU A 346 1.56 19.39 13.85
N VAL A 347 0.43 19.71 13.20
CA VAL A 347 0.36 20.78 12.20
C VAL A 347 0.65 22.14 12.83
N THR A 348 0.04 22.45 13.98
CA THR A 348 0.29 23.70 14.71
C THR A 348 1.74 23.80 15.20
N ALA A 349 2.28 22.73 15.81
CA ALA A 349 3.65 22.73 16.32
C ALA A 349 4.68 22.94 15.19
N ARG A 350 4.46 22.34 14.01
CA ARG A 350 5.30 22.58 12.83
C ARG A 350 5.16 24.02 12.33
N ALA A 351 3.95 24.56 12.34
CA ALA A 351 3.68 25.95 11.94
C ALA A 351 4.39 26.96 12.85
N ASP A 352 4.45 26.70 14.16
CA ASP A 352 5.18 27.53 15.12
C ASP A 352 6.68 27.61 14.77
N VAL A 353 7.31 26.48 14.42
CA VAL A 353 8.71 26.47 13.98
C VAL A 353 8.88 27.28 12.69
N LEU A 354 8.01 27.09 11.70
CA LEU A 354 8.08 27.85 10.45
C LEU A 354 7.88 29.34 10.65
N ALA A 355 6.97 29.74 11.56
CA ALA A 355 6.72 31.14 11.90
C ALA A 355 7.92 31.80 12.60
N SER A 356 8.80 31.01 13.23
CA SER A 356 10.05 31.50 13.83
C SER A 356 11.17 31.78 12.82
N LEU A 357 11.04 31.30 11.58
CA LEU A 357 12.04 31.50 10.54
C LEU A 357 11.86 32.85 9.85
N ASN A 358 12.97 33.54 9.57
CA ASN A 358 12.94 34.82 8.84
C ASN A 358 12.53 34.63 7.38
N SER A 359 12.90 33.48 6.79
CA SER A 359 12.57 33.13 5.41
C SER A 359 12.41 31.62 5.24
N ALA A 360 11.67 31.22 4.19
CA ALA A 360 11.51 29.81 3.86
C ALA A 360 12.83 29.09 3.55
N LYS A 361 13.87 29.81 3.11
CA LYS A 361 15.19 29.25 2.83
C LYS A 361 15.90 28.79 4.11
N ASP A 362 15.63 29.45 5.22
CA ASP A 362 16.23 29.13 6.53
C ASP A 362 15.76 27.77 7.05
N GLY A 363 14.68 27.23 6.49
CA GLY A 363 14.20 25.88 6.77
C GLY A 363 14.99 24.76 6.09
N LEU A 364 16.01 25.07 5.29
CA LEU A 364 16.82 24.08 4.57
C LEU A 364 18.20 23.91 5.23
N ALA A 365 18.61 22.66 5.46
CA ALA A 365 19.88 22.30 6.10
C ALA A 365 21.11 22.39 5.17
N GLY A 366 20.93 22.83 3.91
CA GLY A 366 22.00 22.96 2.91
C GLY A 366 22.44 21.64 2.25
N GLY A 367 22.08 20.49 2.81
CA GLY A 367 22.30 19.17 2.22
C GLY A 367 21.15 18.71 1.31
N THR A 368 21.38 17.60 0.59
CA THR A 368 20.38 16.96 -0.27
C THR A 368 20.38 15.45 -0.06
N VAL A 369 19.24 14.82 -0.35
CA VAL A 369 19.09 13.36 -0.45
C VAL A 369 18.60 12.99 -1.84
N ASP A 370 19.15 11.92 -2.41
CA ASP A 370 18.67 11.37 -3.66
C ASP A 370 17.56 10.34 -3.39
N ALA A 371 16.37 10.61 -3.92
CA ALA A 371 15.22 9.73 -3.85
C ALA A 371 15.00 9.05 -5.21
N VAL A 372 14.97 7.73 -5.23
CA VAL A 372 14.74 6.93 -6.45
C VAL A 372 13.25 6.66 -6.59
N PHE A 373 12.67 7.13 -7.69
CA PHE A 373 11.28 6.89 -8.07
C PHE A 373 11.26 6.04 -9.34
N SER A 374 11.07 4.72 -9.18
CA SER A 374 11.16 3.75 -10.28
C SER A 374 12.48 3.94 -11.05
N LYS A 375 12.44 4.42 -12.30
CA LYS A 375 13.62 4.63 -13.16
C LYS A 375 14.24 6.04 -13.05
N GLN A 376 13.76 6.91 -12.16
CA GLN A 376 14.22 8.30 -12.06
C GLN A 376 14.71 8.64 -10.66
N THR A 377 15.93 9.13 -10.56
CA THR A 377 16.46 9.71 -9.31
C THR A 377 16.14 11.20 -9.23
N ARG A 378 15.68 11.66 -8.07
CA ARG A 378 15.37 13.06 -7.77
C ARG A 378 16.14 13.50 -6.54
N THR A 379 16.93 14.56 -6.68
CA THR A 379 17.65 15.18 -5.56
C THR A 379 16.72 16.13 -4.81
N ILE A 380 16.55 15.91 -3.51
CA ILE A 380 15.63 16.64 -2.63
C ILE A 380 16.45 17.37 -1.55
N PRO A 381 16.28 18.69 -1.36
CA PRO A 381 16.90 19.42 -0.25
C PRO A 381 16.44 18.91 1.12
N LEU A 382 17.37 18.79 2.06
CA LEU A 382 17.08 18.42 3.44
C LEU A 382 16.49 19.59 4.22
N LEU A 383 15.47 19.32 5.03
CA LEU A 383 14.95 20.26 6.01
C LEU A 383 15.89 20.37 7.21
N ILE A 384 15.88 21.52 7.90
CA ILE A 384 16.53 21.62 9.21
C ILE A 384 15.89 20.65 10.21
N PRO A 385 16.63 20.10 11.19
CA PRO A 385 16.08 19.15 12.16
C PRO A 385 14.84 19.65 12.90
N ALA A 386 14.75 20.96 13.17
CA ALA A 386 13.60 21.58 13.82
C ALA A 386 12.29 21.46 13.02
N LEU A 387 12.35 21.17 11.72
CA LEU A 387 11.18 20.94 10.85
C LEU A 387 10.86 19.47 10.62
N THR A 388 11.56 18.56 11.29
CA THR A 388 11.35 17.10 11.22
C THR A 388 10.75 16.57 12.52
N GLY A 389 10.15 15.38 12.51
CA GLY A 389 9.50 14.77 13.68
C GLY A 389 8.01 15.11 13.83
N PHE A 390 7.41 15.76 12.82
CA PHE A 390 5.97 16.05 12.75
C PHE A 390 5.22 15.07 11.84
N GLU A 391 5.94 14.13 11.24
CA GLU A 391 5.39 13.10 10.38
C GLU A 391 4.57 12.10 11.19
N ILE A 392 3.46 11.64 10.60
CA ILE A 392 2.59 10.63 11.20
C ILE A 392 2.33 9.53 10.18
N VAL A 393 2.42 8.28 10.64
CA VAL A 393 2.01 7.11 9.86
C VAL A 393 0.82 6.49 10.57
N VAL A 394 -0.32 6.42 9.88
CA VAL A 394 -1.53 5.77 10.39
C VAL A 394 -1.73 4.48 9.62
N ALA A 395 -1.69 3.36 10.34
CA ALA A 395 -1.87 2.03 9.76
C ALA A 395 -3.13 1.36 10.34
N SER A 396 -3.79 0.55 9.51
CA SER A 396 -4.90 -0.31 9.92
C SER A 396 -4.91 -1.58 9.09
N THR A 397 -5.35 -2.68 9.68
CA THR A 397 -5.64 -3.93 8.95
C THR A 397 -6.92 -3.82 8.11
N ASN A 398 -7.75 -2.81 8.34
CA ASN A 398 -8.91 -2.50 7.53
C ASN A 398 -8.62 -1.30 6.62
N ASN A 399 -8.38 -1.57 5.33
CA ASN A 399 -8.15 -0.53 4.34
C ASN A 399 -9.30 0.51 4.37
N GLY A 400 -10.56 0.08 4.43
CA GLY A 400 -11.70 1.01 4.49
C GLY A 400 -11.58 2.07 5.60
N ALA A 401 -11.00 1.73 6.74
CA ALA A 401 -10.85 2.67 7.86
C ALA A 401 -9.90 3.84 7.53
N VAL A 402 -8.76 3.57 6.90
CA VAL A 402 -7.77 4.61 6.56
C VAL A 402 -8.25 5.46 5.37
N GLU A 403 -8.99 4.87 4.43
CA GLU A 403 -9.54 5.61 3.28
C GLU A 403 -10.65 6.53 3.76
N ASN A 404 -11.56 6.04 4.59
CA ASN A 404 -12.61 6.85 5.20
C ASN A 404 -12.02 8.00 6.02
N LEU A 405 -11.01 7.74 6.86
CA LEU A 405 -10.31 8.80 7.58
C LEU A 405 -9.78 9.88 6.63
N SER A 406 -9.12 9.48 5.54
CA SER A 406 -8.53 10.40 4.56
C SER A 406 -9.57 11.21 3.80
N LEU A 407 -10.78 10.68 3.63
CA LEU A 407 -11.91 11.34 2.97
C LEU A 407 -12.77 12.17 3.93
N GLU A 408 -12.76 11.87 5.23
CA GLU A 408 -13.51 12.58 6.26
C GLU A 408 -12.82 13.83 6.78
N LEU A 409 -11.51 13.83 6.97
CA LEU A 409 -10.77 14.98 7.52
C LEU A 409 -11.02 16.30 6.74
N PRO A 410 -11.15 16.32 5.40
CA PRO A 410 -11.46 17.53 4.63
C PRO A 410 -12.89 18.04 4.81
N GLN A 411 -13.82 17.23 5.32
CA GLN A 411 -15.25 17.56 5.37
C GLN A 411 -15.57 18.60 6.45
N CYS A 412 -16.50 19.50 6.16
CA CYS A 412 -17.05 20.47 7.12
C CYS A 412 -17.80 19.78 8.27
N LYS A 413 -18.11 18.49 8.15
CA LYS A 413 -18.72 17.67 9.19
C LYS A 413 -17.77 17.55 10.38
N GLY A 414 -18.20 18.04 11.55
CA GLY A 414 -17.38 18.08 12.77
C GLY A 414 -16.45 19.30 12.87
N ILE A 415 -16.60 20.28 11.96
CA ILE A 415 -15.99 21.61 12.08
C ILE A 415 -17.01 22.56 12.71
N ASP A 416 -16.54 23.37 13.67
CA ASP A 416 -17.30 24.44 14.30
C ASP A 416 -17.94 25.34 13.22
N PRO A 417 -19.28 25.46 13.18
CA PRO A 417 -19.98 26.33 12.24
C PRO A 417 -19.43 27.76 12.21
N ALA A 418 -19.00 28.30 13.36
CA ALA A 418 -18.45 29.64 13.47
C ALA A 418 -17.08 29.81 12.77
N ARG A 419 -16.40 28.70 12.44
CA ARG A 419 -15.06 28.71 11.80
C ARG A 419 -15.08 28.30 10.33
N LYS A 420 -16.22 27.86 9.78
CA LYS A 420 -16.31 27.41 8.38
C LYS A 420 -15.88 28.50 7.38
N ASP A 421 -16.18 29.76 7.67
CA ASP A 421 -15.84 30.87 6.77
C ASP A 421 -14.38 31.30 6.83
N SER A 422 -13.69 31.03 7.94
CA SER A 422 -12.27 31.38 8.13
C SER A 422 -11.33 30.26 7.70
N LEU A 423 -11.79 29.01 7.75
CA LEU A 423 -11.03 27.83 7.33
C LEU A 423 -11.19 27.60 5.83
N LYS A 424 -10.27 28.15 5.04
CA LYS A 424 -10.30 28.08 3.57
C LYS A 424 -9.02 27.49 2.96
N TYR A 425 -8.49 26.43 3.57
CA TYR A 425 -7.21 25.84 3.16
C TYR A 425 -7.33 25.10 1.83
N PHE A 426 -7.00 25.75 0.71
CA PHE A 426 -7.14 25.21 -0.66
C PHE A 426 -8.54 24.61 -0.94
N THR A 427 -9.60 25.23 -0.41
CA THR A 427 -10.98 24.71 -0.46
C THR A 427 -11.44 24.42 -1.88
N ASP A 428 -11.13 25.27 -2.86
CA ASP A 428 -11.53 25.04 -4.25
C ASP A 428 -10.93 23.76 -4.84
N VAL A 429 -9.67 23.47 -4.51
CA VAL A 429 -8.97 22.23 -4.93
C VAL A 429 -9.54 21.03 -4.18
N ALA A 430 -9.82 21.18 -2.88
CA ALA A 430 -10.44 20.14 -2.07
C ALA A 430 -11.83 19.76 -2.61
N THR A 431 -12.68 20.74 -2.92
CA THR A 431 -14.02 20.53 -3.47
C THR A 431 -13.97 19.86 -4.84
N LYS A 432 -13.02 20.28 -5.69
CA LYS A 432 -12.77 19.61 -6.98
C LYS A 432 -12.41 18.14 -6.75
N TYR A 433 -11.41 17.86 -5.91
CA TYR A 433 -10.96 16.50 -5.61
C TYR A 433 -12.08 15.63 -5.03
N ALA A 434 -12.85 16.16 -4.06
CA ALA A 434 -13.95 15.46 -3.41
C ALA A 434 -15.10 15.11 -4.39
N GLY A 435 -15.35 15.97 -5.38
CA GLY A 435 -16.36 15.74 -6.40
C GLY A 435 -15.88 14.91 -7.61
N THR A 436 -14.57 14.73 -7.78
CA THR A 436 -14.02 13.90 -8.88
C THR A 436 -14.18 12.41 -8.56
N ARG A 437 -14.82 11.69 -9.48
CA ARG A 437 -15.07 10.24 -9.40
C ARG A 437 -14.49 9.56 -10.64
N SER A 438 -13.93 8.36 -10.45
CA SER A 438 -13.40 7.57 -11.58
C SER A 438 -14.51 7.32 -12.60
N ASN A 439 -14.22 7.59 -13.88
CA ASN A 439 -15.11 7.35 -15.02
C ASN A 439 -16.53 7.95 -14.91
N LYS A 440 -16.74 8.93 -14.03
CA LYS A 440 -18.03 9.63 -13.87
C LYS A 440 -17.81 11.13 -13.98
N PRO A 441 -18.80 11.89 -14.48
CA PRO A 441 -18.76 13.35 -14.42
C PRO A 441 -18.52 13.82 -12.99
N TRP A 442 -17.83 14.95 -12.87
CA TRP A 442 -17.71 15.62 -11.59
C TRP A 442 -19.10 15.89 -11.01
N ALA A 443 -19.28 15.60 -9.73
CA ALA A 443 -20.51 15.88 -9.01
C ALA A 443 -20.16 16.65 -7.74
N GLU A 444 -21.03 17.57 -7.33
CA GLU A 444 -20.84 18.28 -6.06
C GLU A 444 -20.74 17.26 -4.90
N PRO A 445 -19.75 17.39 -4.00
CA PRO A 445 -19.61 16.46 -2.89
C PRO A 445 -20.83 16.55 -1.98
N SER A 446 -21.33 15.40 -1.52
CA SER A 446 -22.50 15.33 -0.64
C SER A 446 -22.26 16.04 0.69
N GLU A 447 -21.03 15.96 1.20
CA GLU A 447 -20.57 16.71 2.36
C GLU A 447 -19.63 17.83 1.88
N PRO A 448 -19.93 19.10 2.19
CA PRO A 448 -19.03 20.20 1.82
C PRO A 448 -17.69 20.02 2.53
N VAL A 449 -16.60 20.52 1.91
CA VAL A 449 -15.24 20.41 2.46
C VAL A 449 -14.71 21.78 2.87
N TRP A 450 -13.95 21.84 3.96
CA TRP A 450 -13.34 23.09 4.47
C TRP A 450 -11.93 23.30 3.91
N GLY A 451 -11.21 22.22 3.59
CA GLY A 451 -9.87 22.35 3.02
C GLY A 451 -9.16 21.04 2.70
N LEU A 452 -8.06 21.12 1.95
CA LEU A 452 -7.28 19.99 1.47
C LEU A 452 -6.27 19.52 2.52
N VAL A 453 -6.75 19.05 3.67
CA VAL A 453 -5.89 18.55 4.75
C VAL A 453 -5.39 17.12 4.50
N SER A 454 -6.11 16.32 3.72
CA SER A 454 -5.78 14.93 3.38
C SER A 454 -6.34 14.51 2.02
N ALA A 455 -5.81 13.41 1.47
CA ALA A 455 -6.31 12.77 0.25
C ALA A 455 -6.10 11.25 0.32
N ALA A 456 -7.01 10.47 -0.27
CA ALA A 456 -6.85 9.02 -0.41
C ALA A 456 -5.93 8.71 -1.61
N LEU A 457 -4.89 7.91 -1.40
CA LEU A 457 -3.87 7.55 -2.42
C LEU A 457 -3.57 6.04 -2.51
N GLY A 458 -4.29 5.22 -1.75
CA GLY A 458 -3.97 3.80 -1.56
C GLY A 458 -4.07 2.86 -2.75
N LYS A 459 -4.67 3.32 -3.84
CA LYS A 459 -4.82 2.54 -5.08
C LYS A 459 -4.41 3.39 -6.27
N SER A 460 -3.99 2.72 -7.34
CA SER A 460 -3.51 3.39 -8.55
C SER A 460 -4.53 4.39 -9.10
N ALA A 461 -5.81 4.00 -9.17
CA ALA A 461 -6.90 4.91 -9.53
C ALA A 461 -6.98 6.18 -8.65
N ASN A 462 -6.75 6.06 -7.34
CA ASN A 462 -6.73 7.19 -6.42
C ASN A 462 -5.51 8.11 -6.65
N ARG A 463 -4.34 7.53 -6.92
CA ARG A 463 -3.12 8.28 -7.28
C ARG A 463 -3.26 8.99 -8.61
N SER A 464 -3.81 8.31 -9.62
CA SER A 464 -4.10 8.88 -10.94
C SER A 464 -5.09 10.03 -10.80
N ARG A 465 -6.20 9.83 -10.09
CA ARG A 465 -7.17 10.90 -9.77
C ARG A 465 -6.49 12.10 -9.13
N PHE A 466 -5.67 11.88 -8.10
CA PHE A 466 -4.94 12.95 -7.44
C PHE A 466 -4.00 13.66 -8.43
N GLY A 467 -3.19 12.92 -9.18
CA GLY A 467 -2.28 13.48 -10.18
C GLY A 467 -2.99 14.25 -11.30
N GLU A 468 -4.19 13.86 -11.70
CA GLU A 468 -5.00 14.56 -12.69
C GLU A 468 -5.57 15.87 -12.16
N VAL A 469 -6.11 15.84 -10.93
CA VAL A 469 -6.70 17.01 -10.28
C VAL A 469 -5.64 18.08 -10.00
N PHE A 470 -4.47 17.67 -9.51
CA PHE A 470 -3.36 18.56 -9.14
C PHE A 470 -2.43 18.90 -10.31
N GLY A 471 -2.36 18.02 -11.32
CA GLY A 471 -1.50 18.17 -12.49
C GLY A 471 -2.10 18.98 -13.63
N TYR A 472 -3.31 19.55 -13.46
CA TYR A 472 -3.95 20.41 -14.46
C TYR A 472 -4.10 19.75 -15.84
N LYS A 473 -4.47 18.46 -15.88
CA LYS A 473 -4.51 17.70 -17.13
C LYS A 473 -5.83 17.83 -17.91
N SER A 474 -6.86 18.49 -17.37
CA SER A 474 -8.14 18.73 -18.05
C SER A 474 -8.52 20.22 -18.07
N SER A 475 -9.05 20.66 -19.21
CA SER A 475 -9.44 22.05 -19.48
C SER A 475 -10.83 22.39 -18.93
N ARG A 476 -11.73 21.41 -18.80
CA ARG A 476 -13.09 21.57 -18.26
C ARG A 476 -13.45 20.54 -17.18
N PRO A 477 -14.44 20.82 -16.31
CA PRO A 477 -14.89 19.90 -15.25
C PRO A 477 -15.47 18.56 -15.75
N GLY A 478 -15.95 18.52 -17.00
CA GLY A 478 -16.50 17.32 -17.66
C GLY A 478 -15.57 16.68 -18.69
N GLU A 479 -14.37 17.24 -18.92
CA GLU A 479 -13.42 16.68 -19.90
C GLU A 479 -12.49 15.67 -19.24
N LYS A 480 -12.30 14.53 -19.91
CA LYS A 480 -11.25 13.59 -19.55
C LYS A 480 -9.90 14.31 -19.66
N PRO A 481 -8.97 14.11 -18.71
CA PRO A 481 -7.63 14.68 -18.81
C PRO A 481 -6.96 14.21 -20.11
N GLY A 482 -6.32 15.16 -20.82
CA GLY A 482 -5.75 14.89 -22.14
C GLY A 482 -4.75 13.74 -22.11
N GLN A 483 -4.85 12.82 -23.07
CA GLN A 483 -3.98 11.64 -23.23
C GLN A 483 -2.48 12.00 -23.40
N SER A 484 -2.16 13.28 -23.63
CA SER A 484 -0.80 13.77 -23.92
C SER A 484 0.09 14.00 -22.69
N GLY A 485 -0.43 13.81 -21.46
CA GLY A 485 0.36 13.87 -20.22
C GLY A 485 1.01 15.23 -19.90
N ARG A 486 0.71 16.29 -20.67
CA ARG A 486 1.26 17.65 -20.48
C ARG A 486 0.39 18.50 -19.56
N PHE A 487 1.04 19.33 -18.75
CA PHE A 487 0.38 20.40 -17.98
C PHE A 487 -0.30 21.39 -18.93
N LEU A 488 -1.59 21.69 -18.70
CA LEU A 488 -2.29 22.74 -19.44
C LEU A 488 -1.83 24.13 -18.98
N ALA A 489 -1.72 25.06 -19.92
CA ALA A 489 -1.41 26.45 -19.60
C ALA A 489 -2.66 27.16 -19.04
N ARG A 490 -2.47 28.21 -18.22
CA ARG A 490 -3.54 28.93 -17.49
C ARG A 490 -4.73 29.39 -18.36
N HIS A 491 -4.49 29.74 -19.61
CA HIS A 491 -5.50 30.25 -20.55
C HIS A 491 -6.27 29.13 -21.27
N SER A 492 -5.82 27.88 -21.14
CA SER A 492 -6.39 26.71 -21.79
C SER A 492 -7.46 26.04 -20.93
N VAL A 493 -7.58 26.45 -19.66
CA VAL A 493 -8.55 25.91 -18.69
C VAL A 493 -9.75 26.86 -18.67
N ASP A 494 -10.93 26.34 -18.99
CA ASP A 494 -12.19 27.07 -19.00
C ASP A 494 -12.64 27.35 -17.56
N THR A 495 -12.57 28.61 -17.17
CA THR A 495 -12.88 29.09 -15.82
C THR A 495 -14.28 29.67 -15.67
N GLU A 496 -15.07 29.77 -16.75
CA GLU A 496 -16.32 30.53 -16.76
C GLU A 496 -17.57 29.66 -16.56
N SER A 497 -17.52 28.36 -16.88
CA SER A 497 -18.71 27.49 -16.95
C SER A 497 -19.12 26.81 -15.63
N GLY A 498 -18.52 27.17 -14.49
CA GLY A 498 -18.93 26.69 -13.18
C GLY A 498 -18.88 27.80 -12.14
N LYS A 499 -20.01 28.16 -11.53
CA LYS A 499 -20.06 29.23 -10.50
C LYS A 499 -19.20 28.93 -9.26
N SER A 500 -18.68 27.71 -9.09
CA SER A 500 -17.65 27.37 -8.08
C SER A 500 -16.20 27.46 -8.59
N TRP A 501 -15.98 27.53 -9.90
CA TRP A 501 -14.65 27.65 -10.52
C TRP A 501 -14.14 29.10 -10.58
N ALA A 502 -15.00 30.11 -10.45
CA ALA A 502 -14.63 31.52 -10.57
C ALA A 502 -13.67 32.05 -9.48
N ARG A 503 -13.52 31.35 -8.34
CA ARG A 503 -12.60 31.76 -7.24
C ARG A 503 -11.13 31.37 -7.45
N TRP A 504 -10.84 30.61 -8.51
CA TRP A 504 -9.53 30.02 -8.79
C TRP A 504 -8.37 31.02 -9.03
N THR A 505 -8.63 32.29 -9.34
CA THR A 505 -7.60 33.19 -9.90
C THR A 505 -6.88 34.11 -8.92
N ILE A 506 -7.28 34.20 -7.64
CA ILE A 506 -6.76 35.24 -6.74
C ILE A 506 -5.71 34.70 -5.73
N GLY A 507 -5.73 33.41 -5.36
CA GLY A 507 -5.02 32.95 -4.15
C GLY A 507 -3.58 32.42 -4.29
N CYS A 508 -3.13 31.93 -5.46
CA CYS A 508 -2.00 30.98 -5.48
C CYS A 508 -0.79 31.32 -6.39
N MET A 509 -0.59 32.54 -6.92
CA MET A 509 0.71 32.90 -7.54
C MET A 509 1.15 34.36 -7.32
N PRO A 510 2.47 34.64 -7.26
CA PRO A 510 3.02 35.96 -6.94
C PRO A 510 2.71 36.99 -8.02
N ARG A 511 2.37 38.22 -7.61
CA ARG A 511 2.30 39.39 -8.52
C ARG A 511 3.66 39.60 -9.19
N ARG A 512 3.77 39.35 -10.49
CA ARG A 512 4.90 39.81 -11.30
C ARG A 512 4.67 41.28 -11.71
N ASN A 513 5.61 42.15 -11.34
CA ASN A 513 5.63 43.56 -11.71
C ASN A 513 6.00 43.69 -13.21
N PRO A 514 5.18 44.31 -14.08
CA PRO A 514 5.38 44.31 -15.53
C PRO A 514 6.31 45.46 -16.00
N ALA A 515 7.46 45.63 -15.35
CA ALA A 515 8.45 46.64 -15.71
C ALA A 515 9.84 46.02 -15.89
N ASN A 516 9.99 45.16 -16.90
CA ASN A 516 11.27 45.02 -17.61
C ASN A 516 11.08 44.22 -18.91
N ARG A 517 10.56 44.91 -19.93
CA ARG A 517 10.75 44.51 -21.33
C ARG A 517 11.75 45.48 -21.94
N ARG A 518 12.83 44.92 -22.51
CA ARG A 518 13.76 45.44 -23.52
C ARG A 518 15.21 45.60 -23.03
N SER A 519 16.06 44.69 -23.48
CA SER A 519 17.31 45.07 -24.18
C SER A 519 17.89 43.84 -24.89
N ARG A 520 18.05 43.96 -26.21
CA ARG A 520 18.93 43.12 -27.02
C ARG A 520 20.34 43.66 -26.86
N VAL A 521 21.32 42.82 -26.54
CA VAL A 521 22.74 43.08 -26.87
C VAL A 521 23.37 41.79 -27.38
N ARG A 522 24.12 41.89 -28.48
CA ARG A 522 24.87 40.84 -29.15
C ARG A 522 26.36 40.89 -28.73
N VAL A 523 26.90 39.72 -28.43
CA VAL A 523 28.29 39.21 -28.62
C VAL A 523 29.44 39.79 -27.77
N ARG A 524 30.10 38.92 -26.97
CA ARG A 524 31.53 38.53 -27.15
C ARG A 524 31.91 37.35 -26.23
N THR A 525 32.59 36.38 -26.82
CA THR A 525 33.21 35.22 -26.18
C THR A 525 34.42 35.67 -25.36
N ILE A 526 34.45 35.38 -24.06
CA ILE A 526 35.66 35.24 -23.24
C ILE A 526 35.43 34.08 -22.27
N SER A 527 36.45 33.24 -22.16
CA SER A 527 36.60 31.96 -21.47
C SER A 527 36.58 32.04 -19.92
N GLY A 528 35.88 31.11 -19.28
CA GLY A 528 35.89 30.86 -17.82
C GLY A 528 34.52 30.33 -17.33
N PRO A 529 34.43 29.37 -16.38
CA PRO A 529 33.18 28.71 -16.06
C PRO A 529 32.26 29.64 -15.26
N VAL A 530 31.26 30.17 -15.95
CA VAL A 530 30.15 30.91 -15.38
C VAL A 530 29.17 29.92 -14.75
N VAL A 531 29.04 29.99 -13.43
CA VAL A 531 27.93 29.39 -12.66
C VAL A 531 26.60 29.93 -13.24
N PRO A 532 25.69 29.09 -13.77
CA PRO A 532 24.40 29.60 -14.18
C PRO A 532 23.50 29.79 -12.95
N MET A 533 23.14 31.06 -12.71
CA MET A 533 22.03 31.50 -11.87
C MET A 533 20.81 30.59 -12.07
N MET A 534 20.40 29.89 -11.01
CA MET A 534 19.08 29.27 -10.93
C MET A 534 18.00 30.37 -10.81
N PRO A 535 16.98 30.42 -11.67
CA PRO A 535 15.80 31.21 -11.39
C PRO A 535 14.94 30.46 -10.38
N SER A 536 14.77 31.09 -9.21
CA SER A 536 13.91 30.71 -8.10
C SER A 536 12.61 30.05 -8.56
N ARG A 537 12.49 28.74 -8.34
CA ARG A 537 11.22 28.02 -8.40
C ARG A 537 10.75 27.86 -6.96
N CYS A 538 9.72 28.63 -6.61
CA CYS A 538 8.98 28.44 -5.37
C CYS A 538 8.50 26.99 -5.28
N ALA A 539 8.97 26.28 -4.26
CA ALA A 539 8.45 24.97 -3.89
C ALA A 539 6.99 25.16 -3.46
N LEU A 540 6.05 24.55 -4.19
CA LEU A 540 4.72 24.27 -3.66
C LEU A 540 4.90 23.25 -2.53
N HIS A 541 5.03 23.73 -1.29
CA HIS A 541 4.84 22.86 -0.12
C HIS A 541 3.35 22.62 0.01
N VAL A 542 2.87 21.54 -0.62
CA VAL A 542 1.51 21.04 -0.39
C VAL A 542 1.52 20.41 1.01
N TRP A 543 0.87 21.06 1.98
CA TRP A 543 0.57 20.40 3.25
C TRP A 543 -0.67 19.57 3.02
N THR A 544 -0.45 18.30 2.76
CA THR A 544 -1.51 17.30 2.73
C THR A 544 -0.97 16.12 3.49
N MET A 545 -1.73 15.65 4.48
CA MET A 545 -1.50 14.36 5.10
C MET A 545 -1.60 13.32 3.98
N LEU A 546 -0.44 12.79 3.58
CA LEU A 546 -0.33 11.74 2.60
C LEU A 546 -0.60 10.43 3.33
N SER A 547 -1.83 9.93 3.26
CA SER A 547 -2.11 8.55 3.65
C SER A 547 -1.54 7.62 2.59
N LEU A 548 -0.31 7.15 2.82
CA LEU A 548 0.22 5.98 2.13
C LEU A 548 -0.55 4.76 2.62
N MET A 549 -1.44 4.29 1.76
CA MET A 549 -2.15 3.06 1.97
C MET A 549 -1.43 1.96 1.22
N TYR A 550 -0.96 0.98 1.98
CA TYR A 550 -0.52 -0.29 1.43
C TYR A 550 -1.75 -1.16 1.20
N ARG A 551 -2.09 -1.44 -0.07
CA ARG A 551 -3.22 -2.31 -0.41
C ARG A 551 -2.88 -3.75 -0.01
N ARG A 552 -3.32 -4.19 1.16
CA ARG A 552 -3.16 -5.55 1.66
C ARG A 552 -4.40 -6.40 1.35
N ARG A 553 -4.23 -7.48 0.57
CA ARG A 553 -5.12 -8.65 0.59
C ARG A 553 -4.38 -9.72 1.38
N GLY A 554 -4.89 -10.00 2.57
CA GLY A 554 -4.40 -11.00 3.49
C GLY A 554 -5.37 -11.01 4.65
N ARG A 555 -6.46 -11.77 4.53
CA ARG A 555 -7.35 -12.05 5.66
C ARG A 555 -6.65 -13.09 6.51
N LEU A 556 -6.12 -12.67 7.67
CA LEU A 556 -5.97 -13.61 8.78
C LEU A 556 -7.37 -13.90 9.31
N SER A 557 -7.82 -15.13 9.09
CA SER A 557 -9.00 -15.69 9.74
C SER A 557 -8.73 -15.79 11.24
N SER A 558 -9.19 -14.80 12.01
CA SER A 558 -9.29 -14.92 13.47
C SER A 558 -10.76 -14.97 13.86
N ARG A 559 -11.37 -16.16 13.80
CA ARG A 559 -12.65 -16.41 14.49
C ARG A 559 -12.36 -16.61 15.98
N CYS A 560 -12.42 -15.53 16.76
CA CYS A 560 -12.58 -15.65 18.20
C CYS A 560 -14.02 -16.11 18.50
N GLY A 561 -14.17 -17.37 18.92
CA GLY A 561 -15.42 -17.87 19.49
C GLY A 561 -15.82 -17.13 20.79
N PRO A 562 -17.10 -17.14 21.16
CA PRO A 562 -17.59 -16.41 22.32
C PRO A 562 -17.03 -16.99 23.62
N ARG A 563 -16.33 -16.16 24.40
CA ARG A 563 -15.96 -16.49 25.78
C ARG A 563 -17.22 -16.58 26.63
N HIS A 564 -17.46 -17.75 27.20
CA HIS A 564 -18.43 -17.96 28.26
C HIS A 564 -18.19 -16.96 29.41
N GLN A 565 -19.21 -16.18 29.74
CA GLN A 565 -19.33 -15.50 31.03
C GLN A 565 -19.57 -16.57 32.11
N PRO A 566 -18.82 -16.58 33.22
CA PRO A 566 -19.26 -17.30 34.41
C PRO A 566 -20.37 -16.48 35.07
N SER A 567 -21.50 -17.14 35.30
CA SER A 567 -22.64 -16.61 36.05
C SER A 567 -22.32 -16.62 37.55
N ILE A 568 -22.41 -15.43 38.16
CA ILE A 568 -22.44 -15.09 39.60
C ILE A 568 -21.14 -15.34 40.38
#